data_AF-A0A7L0N286-F1
#
_entry.id   AF-A0A7L0N286-F1
#
_cell.length_a   1.000
_cell.length_b   1.000
_cell.length_c   1.000
_cell.angle_alpha   90.00
_cell.angle_beta   90.00
_cell.angle_gamma   90.00
#
_symmetry.space_group_name_H-M   'P 1'
#
loop_
_entity.id
_entity.type
_entity.pdbx_description
1 polymer ?
#
loop_
_entity_poly.entity_id
_entity_poly.type
_entity_poly.pdbx_seq_one_letter_code
_entity_poly.pdbx_strand_id
1 'polypeptide(L)'
;EENEERTMIDPNSKEDPKFKELIKVLIDWINDVLVEERIIVKQLEEDLYDGQVLQKLLEKLADRKLNVAEVTQSEIGQKQKLQTVLEAVHDLLRPHGWTIRWNVDSIHGKNLISILHLLVALAMHFRAPIRLPEHVSVQVVVVR
;
A
#
# COMPACT_ATOMS: atom_id res chain seq x y z
N GLU A 1 15.08 -17.03 15.42
CA GLU A 1 15.59 -15.89 14.65
C GLU A 1 15.48 -16.28 13.19
N GLU A 2 14.31 -16.07 12.59
CA GLU A 2 14.10 -16.33 11.17
C GLU A 2 14.71 -15.16 10.41
N ASN A 3 15.75 -15.43 9.63
CA ASN A 3 16.25 -14.47 8.63
C ASN A 3 15.11 -14.16 7.67
N GLU A 4 14.36 -13.09 7.94
CA GLU A 4 13.43 -12.51 6.97
C GLU A 4 14.27 -12.05 5.78
N GLU A 5 14.22 -12.82 4.68
CA GLU A 5 14.77 -12.38 3.39
C GLU A 5 14.09 -11.06 3.01
N ARG A 6 14.78 -9.94 3.21
CA ARG A 6 14.25 -8.61 2.88
C ARG A 6 14.55 -8.33 1.42
N THR A 7 13.50 -8.16 0.64
CA THR A 7 13.63 -7.71 -0.73
C THR A 7 13.80 -6.19 -0.74
N MET A 8 14.96 -5.72 -1.18
CA MET A 8 15.26 -4.30 -1.37
C MET A 8 15.17 -3.95 -2.85
N ILE A 9 14.68 -2.76 -3.18
CA ILE A 9 14.72 -2.28 -4.57
C ILE A 9 16.15 -1.90 -4.92
N ASP A 10 16.62 -2.36 -6.08
CA ASP A 10 17.92 -1.97 -6.62
C ASP A 10 18.02 -0.43 -6.71
N PRO A 11 19.11 0.19 -6.23
CA PRO A 11 19.25 1.65 -6.25
C PRO A 11 19.03 2.28 -7.62
N ASN A 12 19.44 1.63 -8.73
CA ASN A 12 19.23 2.18 -10.07
C ASN A 12 17.75 2.15 -10.45
N SER A 13 17.00 1.14 -10.00
CA SER A 13 15.55 1.08 -10.19
C SER A 13 14.81 2.14 -9.36
N LYS A 14 15.34 2.53 -8.20
CA LYS A 14 14.79 3.66 -7.42
C LYS A 14 14.97 4.99 -8.15
N GLU A 15 16.05 5.13 -8.92
CA GLU A 15 16.34 6.33 -9.70
C GLU A 15 15.55 6.41 -11.02
N ASP A 16 14.88 5.32 -11.43
CA ASP A 16 14.08 5.27 -12.64
C ASP A 16 12.96 6.35 -12.61
N PRO A 17 12.88 7.23 -13.64
CA PRO A 17 11.88 8.29 -13.67
C PRO A 17 10.44 7.80 -13.62
N LYS A 18 10.11 6.67 -14.25
CA LYS A 18 8.76 6.11 -14.25
C LYS A 18 8.41 5.52 -12.89
N PHE A 19 9.37 4.93 -12.20
CA PHE A 19 9.17 4.43 -10.85
C PHE A 19 8.90 5.58 -9.86
N LYS A 20 9.66 6.66 -9.95
CA LYS A 20 9.42 7.89 -9.18
C LYS A 20 8.07 8.52 -9.50
N GLU A 21 7.70 8.57 -10.78
CA GLU A 21 6.40 9.05 -11.23
C GLU A 21 5.25 8.21 -10.66
N LEU A 22 5.38 6.88 -10.66
CA LEU A 22 4.38 5.97 -10.07
C LEU A 22 4.15 6.29 -8.59
N ILE A 23 5.22 6.41 -7.81
CA ILE A 23 5.12 6.76 -6.39
C ILE A 23 4.42 8.10 -6.22
N LYS A 24 4.85 9.12 -6.98
CA LYS A 24 4.27 10.46 -6.93
C LYS A 24 2.77 10.45 -7.24
N VAL A 25 2.37 9.82 -8.34
CA VAL A 25 0.96 9.75 -8.77
C VAL A 25 0.09 9.07 -7.72
N LEU A 26 0.59 8.01 -7.09
CA LEU A 26 -0.13 7.31 -6.02
C LEU A 26 -0.23 8.16 -4.74
N ILE A 27 0.83 8.88 -4.35
CA ILE A 27 0.80 9.81 -3.22
C ILE A 27 -0.22 10.93 -3.48
N ASP A 28 -0.14 11.57 -4.64
CA ASP A 28 -1.03 12.66 -5.02
C ASP A 28 -2.50 12.16 -5.01
N TRP A 29 -2.76 10.97 -5.55
CA TRP A 29 -4.08 10.35 -5.50
C TRP A 29 -4.61 10.12 -4.08
N ILE A 30 -3.81 9.51 -3.20
CA ILE A 30 -4.23 9.23 -1.82
C ILE A 30 -4.54 10.54 -1.09
N ASN A 31 -3.69 11.56 -1.27
CA ASN A 31 -3.87 12.88 -0.69
C ASN A 31 -5.17 13.55 -1.17
N ASP A 32 -5.46 13.48 -2.46
CA ASP A 32 -6.69 14.03 -3.03
C ASP A 32 -7.94 13.32 -2.47
N VAL A 33 -7.89 11.99 -2.33
CA VAL A 33 -9.01 11.20 -1.78
C VAL A 33 -9.24 11.50 -0.30
N LEU A 34 -8.19 11.77 0.47
CA LEU A 34 -8.23 11.91 1.94
C LEU A 34 -8.10 13.35 2.45
N VAL A 35 -8.25 14.34 1.57
CA VAL A 35 -8.07 15.76 1.90
C VAL A 35 -9.09 16.23 2.95
N GLU A 36 -10.32 15.75 2.92
CA GLU A 36 -11.39 16.14 3.86
C GLU A 36 -11.12 15.60 5.27
N GLU A 37 -10.42 14.48 5.35
CA GLU A 37 -9.97 13.81 6.56
C GLU A 37 -8.67 14.41 7.11
N ARG A 38 -8.10 15.41 6.42
CA ARG A 38 -6.85 16.12 6.76
C ARG A 38 -5.64 15.18 6.88
N ILE A 39 -5.62 14.12 6.07
CA ILE A 39 -4.52 13.18 6.00
C ILE A 39 -3.57 13.65 4.89
N ILE A 40 -2.26 13.62 5.18
CA ILE A 40 -1.21 13.97 4.22
C ILE A 40 -0.18 12.85 4.23
N VAL A 41 -0.08 12.16 3.11
CA VAL A 41 0.94 11.17 2.79
C VAL A 41 2.12 11.86 2.11
N LYS A 42 3.32 11.55 2.57
CA LYS A 42 4.61 12.03 2.03
C LYS A 42 5.51 10.89 1.61
N GLN A 43 5.48 9.76 2.33
CA GLN A 43 6.30 8.59 2.09
C GLN A 43 5.45 7.34 2.30
N LEU A 44 5.25 6.56 1.24
CA LEU A 44 4.34 5.42 1.26
C LEU A 44 4.72 4.40 2.35
N GLU A 45 6.01 4.11 2.49
CA GLU A 45 6.51 3.21 3.54
C GLU A 45 6.22 3.71 4.96
N GLU A 46 6.38 5.00 5.21
CA GLU A 46 6.27 5.57 6.57
C GLU A 46 4.82 5.88 6.96
N ASP A 47 3.96 6.18 5.99
CA ASP A 47 2.60 6.63 6.26
C ASP A 47 1.57 5.47 6.17
N LEU A 48 1.89 4.35 5.51
CA LEU A 48 0.92 3.25 5.31
C LEU A 48 1.19 2.01 6.19
N TYR A 49 2.38 1.88 6.78
CA TYR A 49 2.80 0.65 7.46
C TYR A 49 1.94 0.25 8.67
N ASP A 50 1.30 1.21 9.33
CA ASP A 50 0.47 0.94 10.51
C ASP A 50 -0.98 0.58 10.15
N GLY A 51 -1.35 0.71 8.88
CA GLY A 51 -2.68 0.45 8.34
C GLY A 51 -3.70 1.59 8.48
N GLN A 52 -3.36 2.71 9.11
CA GLN A 52 -4.31 3.82 9.34
C GLN A 52 -4.72 4.49 8.03
N VAL A 53 -3.75 4.88 7.21
CA VAL A 53 -4.02 5.54 5.93
C VAL A 53 -4.74 4.59 4.98
N LEU A 54 -4.33 3.31 4.95
CA LEU A 54 -4.97 2.27 4.13
C LEU A 54 -6.43 2.04 4.56
N GLN A 55 -6.71 2.02 5.86
CA GLN A 55 -8.09 1.97 6.36
C GLN A 55 -8.91 3.14 5.82
N LYS A 56 -8.44 4.38 6.01
CA LYS A 56 -9.18 5.59 5.62
C LYS A 56 -9.40 5.67 4.12
N LEU A 57 -8.39 5.31 3.34
CA LEU A 57 -8.49 5.19 1.89
C LEU A 57 -9.58 4.20 1.49
N LEU A 58 -9.57 2.98 2.06
CA LEU A 58 -10.58 1.97 1.72
C LEU A 58 -11.98 2.38 2.17
N GLU A 59 -12.11 3.01 3.35
CA GLU A 59 -13.40 3.51 3.83
C GLU A 59 -14.00 4.56 2.89
N LYS A 60 -13.16 5.49 2.40
CA LYS A 60 -13.57 6.54 1.48
C LYS A 60 -13.95 6.01 0.11
N LEU A 61 -13.13 5.11 -0.45
CA LEU A 61 -13.35 4.57 -1.80
C LEU A 61 -14.56 3.62 -1.86
N ALA A 62 -14.77 2.82 -0.80
CA ALA A 62 -15.86 1.84 -0.75
C ALA A 62 -17.13 2.36 -0.08
N ASP A 63 -17.17 3.63 0.33
CA ASP A 63 -18.25 4.27 1.09
C ASP A 63 -18.77 3.40 2.24
N ARG A 64 -17.84 2.80 2.99
CA ARG A 64 -18.14 1.88 4.11
C ARG A 64 -17.17 2.06 5.26
N LYS A 65 -17.61 1.85 6.49
CA LYS A 65 -16.71 1.81 7.65
C LYS A 65 -16.13 0.42 7.88
N LEU A 66 -14.85 0.36 8.26
CA LEU A 66 -14.23 -0.87 8.72
C LEU A 66 -14.32 -0.96 10.24
N ASN A 67 -14.57 -2.18 10.75
CA ASN A 67 -14.61 -2.43 12.19
C ASN A 67 -13.19 -2.66 12.74
N VAL A 68 -12.42 -1.58 12.84
CA VAL A 68 -11.06 -1.59 13.41
C VAL A 68 -10.90 -0.46 14.42
N ALA A 69 -9.98 -0.62 15.38
CA ALA A 69 -9.66 0.43 16.35
C ALA A 69 -9.23 1.72 15.64
N GLU A 70 -9.72 2.89 16.06
CA GLU A 70 -9.42 4.15 15.39
C GLU A 70 -7.94 4.53 15.43
N VAL A 71 -7.27 4.27 16.55
CA VAL A 71 -5.83 4.49 16.73
C VAL A 71 -5.23 3.34 17.53
N THR A 72 -4.02 2.95 17.17
CA THR A 72 -3.23 1.98 17.93
C THR A 72 -1.75 2.26 17.73
N GLN A 73 -0.99 2.19 18.83
CA GLN A 73 0.46 2.41 18.84
C GLN A 73 1.22 1.10 19.03
N SER A 74 0.55 0.02 19.44
CA SER A 74 1.18 -1.27 19.63
C SER A 74 1.38 -1.98 18.30
N GLU A 75 2.53 -2.63 18.12
CA GLU A 75 2.83 -3.44 16.95
C GLU A 75 1.72 -4.48 16.68
N ILE A 76 1.27 -5.17 17.74
CA ILE A 76 0.19 -6.16 17.65
C ILE A 76 -1.09 -5.52 17.11
N GLY A 77 -1.46 -4.34 17.61
CA GLY A 77 -2.67 -3.66 17.16
C GLY A 77 -2.55 -3.15 15.71
N GLN A 78 -1.37 -2.71 15.29
CA GLN A 78 -1.10 -2.31 13.90
C GLN A 78 -1.25 -3.51 12.95
N LYS A 79 -0.65 -4.66 13.31
CA LYS A 79 -0.79 -5.90 12.51
C LYS A 79 -2.23 -6.39 12.46
N GLN A 80 -2.98 -6.32 13.56
CA GLN A 80 -4.42 -6.64 13.57
C GLN A 80 -5.24 -5.70 12.68
N LYS A 81 -4.97 -4.38 12.72
CA LYS A 81 -5.60 -3.41 11.84
C LYS A 81 -5.32 -3.74 10.37
N LEU A 82 -4.05 -3.97 10.03
CA LEU A 82 -3.66 -4.37 8.69
C LEU A 82 -4.36 -5.65 8.25
N GLN A 83 -4.48 -6.66 9.12
CA GLN A 83 -5.17 -7.91 8.81
C GLN A 83 -6.61 -7.63 8.36
N THR A 84 -7.37 -6.88 9.15
CA THR A 84 -8.77 -6.53 8.80
C THR A 84 -8.86 -5.67 7.53
N VAL A 85 -7.94 -4.72 7.34
CA VAL A 85 -7.89 -3.91 6.12
C VAL A 85 -7.62 -4.78 4.90
N LEU A 86 -6.63 -5.68 4.96
CA LEU A 86 -6.25 -6.52 3.83
C LEU A 86 -7.29 -7.60 3.51
N GLU A 87 -8.00 -8.13 4.52
CA GLU A 87 -9.19 -8.98 4.32
C GLU A 87 -10.29 -8.23 3.57
N ALA A 88 -10.58 -7.00 3.99
CA ALA A 88 -11.58 -6.17 3.33
C ALA A 88 -11.21 -5.82 1.89
N VAL A 89 -9.90 -5.66 1.60
CA VAL A 89 -9.37 -5.51 0.23
C VAL A 89 -9.53 -6.82 -0.56
N HIS A 90 -9.22 -7.97 0.04
CA HIS A 90 -9.36 -9.27 -0.62
C HIS A 90 -10.80 -9.52 -1.08
N ASP A 91 -11.78 -9.29 -0.19
CA ASP A 91 -13.20 -9.45 -0.48
C ASP A 91 -13.71 -8.53 -1.59
N LEU A 92 -13.13 -7.33 -1.67
CA LEU A 92 -13.47 -6.32 -2.66
C LEU A 92 -12.87 -6.66 -4.04
N LEU A 93 -11.56 -6.96 -4.08
CA LEU A 93 -10.84 -7.22 -5.32
C LEU A 93 -11.23 -8.55 -5.94
N ARG A 94 -11.60 -9.55 -5.13
CA ARG A 94 -11.90 -10.93 -5.54
C ARG A 94 -10.88 -11.46 -6.56
N PRO A 95 -9.60 -11.55 -6.18
CA PRO A 95 -8.49 -11.89 -7.08
C PRO A 95 -8.53 -13.35 -7.52
N HIS A 96 -9.41 -13.70 -8.47
CA HIS A 96 -9.50 -15.05 -9.01
C HIS A 96 -8.30 -15.33 -9.92
N GLY A 97 -7.34 -16.11 -9.42
CA GLY A 97 -6.14 -16.52 -10.18
C GLY A 97 -5.02 -15.50 -10.23
N TRP A 98 -5.10 -14.39 -9.48
CA TRP A 98 -4.00 -13.42 -9.38
C TRP A 98 -3.00 -13.82 -8.30
N THR A 99 -1.73 -13.57 -8.55
CA THR A 99 -0.71 -13.64 -7.50
C THR A 99 -0.81 -12.40 -6.62
N ILE A 100 -1.23 -12.57 -5.36
CA ILE A 100 -1.18 -11.51 -4.35
C ILE A 100 0.27 -11.28 -3.92
N ARG A 101 0.71 -10.02 -3.92
CA ARG A 101 2.11 -9.60 -3.66
C ARG A 101 2.27 -8.81 -2.36
N TRP A 102 1.26 -8.84 -1.49
CA TRP A 102 1.24 -8.17 -0.20
C TRP A 102 0.63 -9.06 0.87
N ASN A 103 1.07 -8.87 2.10
CA ASN A 103 0.53 -9.45 3.32
C ASN A 103 0.81 -8.51 4.50
N VAL A 104 0.27 -8.81 5.68
CA VAL A 104 0.44 -7.96 6.87
C VAL A 104 1.91 -7.66 7.16
N ASP A 105 2.76 -8.68 7.18
CA ASP A 105 4.18 -8.51 7.53
C ASP A 105 4.95 -7.69 6.50
N SER A 106 4.64 -7.82 5.21
CA SER A 106 5.28 -7.02 4.15
C SER A 106 4.87 -5.54 4.22
N ILE A 107 3.61 -5.23 4.53
CA ILE A 107 3.14 -3.84 4.65
C ILE A 107 3.69 -3.22 5.94
N HIS A 108 3.56 -3.93 7.06
CA HIS A 108 4.08 -3.49 8.36
C HIS A 108 5.61 -3.35 8.35
N GLY A 109 6.30 -4.27 7.67
CA GLY A 109 7.72 -4.26 7.39
C GLY A 109 8.15 -3.26 6.32
N LYS A 110 7.27 -2.34 5.90
CA LYS A 110 7.57 -1.21 5.00
C LYS A 110 8.10 -1.65 3.63
N ASN A 111 7.64 -2.79 3.13
CA ASN A 111 8.03 -3.26 1.80
C ASN A 111 7.33 -2.40 0.73
N LEU A 112 8.08 -1.47 0.13
CA LEU A 112 7.55 -0.55 -0.87
C LEU A 112 6.93 -1.29 -2.08
N ILE A 113 7.47 -2.43 -2.49
CA ILE A 113 6.94 -3.19 -3.63
C ILE A 113 5.55 -3.76 -3.31
N SER A 114 5.38 -4.33 -2.11
CA SER A 114 4.07 -4.81 -1.65
C SER A 114 3.06 -3.66 -1.51
N ILE A 115 3.48 -2.52 -0.96
CA ILE A 115 2.64 -1.31 -0.85
C ILE A 115 2.21 -0.82 -2.24
N LEU A 116 3.14 -0.72 -3.20
CA LEU A 116 2.83 -0.27 -4.56
C LEU A 116 1.88 -1.23 -5.27
N HIS A 117 2.10 -2.55 -5.18
CA HIS A 117 1.19 -3.53 -5.77
C HIS A 117 -0.24 -3.41 -5.21
N LEU A 118 -0.36 -3.23 -3.89
CA LEU A 118 -1.66 -3.01 -3.24
C LEU A 118 -2.34 -1.74 -3.75
N LEU A 119 -1.62 -0.61 -3.76
CA LEU A 119 -2.16 0.68 -4.18
C LEU A 119 -2.54 0.69 -5.67
N VAL A 120 -1.73 0.10 -6.54
CA VAL A 120 -2.07 -0.04 -7.96
C VAL A 120 -3.33 -0.88 -8.13
N ALA A 121 -3.46 -2.01 -7.40
CA ALA A 121 -4.66 -2.83 -7.47
C ALA A 121 -5.92 -2.08 -7.02
N LEU A 122 -5.83 -1.27 -5.96
CA LEU A 122 -6.93 -0.42 -5.50
C LEU A 122 -7.27 0.67 -6.52
N ALA A 123 -6.26 1.40 -7.02
CA ALA A 123 -6.46 2.45 -8.02
C ALA A 123 -7.13 1.92 -9.29
N MET A 124 -6.71 0.73 -9.76
CA MET A 124 -7.32 0.08 -10.91
C MET A 124 -8.76 -0.38 -10.63
N HIS A 125 -9.01 -1.01 -9.48
CA HIS A 125 -10.33 -1.51 -9.11
C HIS A 125 -11.36 -0.38 -9.01
N PHE A 126 -11.00 0.71 -8.34
CA PHE A 126 -11.87 1.88 -8.14
C PHE A 126 -11.85 2.86 -9.32
N ARG A 127 -11.09 2.56 -10.40
CA ARG A 127 -10.93 3.43 -11.57
C ARG A 127 -10.54 4.84 -11.16
N ALA A 128 -9.52 4.94 -10.31
CA ALA A 128 -8.97 6.20 -9.83
C ALA A 128 -8.71 7.15 -11.01
N PRO A 129 -9.04 8.45 -10.89
CA PRO A 129 -8.91 9.43 -11.97
C PRO A 129 -7.44 9.89 -12.14
N ILE A 130 -6.53 8.93 -12.26
CA ILE A 130 -5.08 9.14 -12.37
C ILE A 130 -4.51 8.39 -13.58
N ARG A 131 -3.38 8.88 -14.09
CA ARG A 131 -2.65 8.24 -15.18
C ARG A 131 -1.45 7.48 -14.61
N LEU A 132 -1.58 6.16 -14.50
CA LEU A 132 -0.45 5.33 -14.09
C LEU A 132 0.57 5.24 -15.24
N PRO A 133 1.88 5.37 -14.96
CA PRO A 133 2.90 5.18 -15.97
C PRO A 133 2.93 3.73 -16.48
N GLU A 134 3.10 3.56 -17.79
CA GLU A 134 3.14 2.24 -18.42
C GLU A 134 4.52 1.58 -18.32
N HIS A 135 4.52 0.26 -18.16
CA HIS A 135 5.71 -0.60 -18.18
C HIS A 135 6.75 -0.27 -17.11
N VAL A 136 6.32 0.15 -15.91
CA VAL A 136 7.22 0.29 -14.76
C VAL A 136 7.80 -1.08 -14.40
N SER A 137 9.13 -1.19 -14.48
CA SER A 137 9.87 -2.42 -14.16
C SER A 137 10.86 -2.10 -13.05
N VAL A 138 10.87 -2.92 -12.01
CA VAL A 138 11.71 -2.70 -10.84
C VAL A 138 12.56 -3.94 -10.59
N GLN A 139 13.87 -3.77 -10.53
CA GLN A 139 14.76 -4.83 -10.09
C GLN A 139 14.80 -4.87 -8.57
N VAL A 140 14.71 -6.07 -8.02
CA VAL A 140 14.73 -6.31 -6.58
C VAL A 140 15.94 -7.17 -6.23
N VAL A 141 16.62 -6.78 -5.16
CA VAL A 141 17.77 -7.46 -4.57
C VAL A 141 17.30 -8.15 -3.30
N VAL A 142 17.57 -9.44 -3.16
CA VAL A 142 17.29 -10.18 -1.93
C VAL A 142 18.49 -10.05 -1.01
N VAL A 143 18.28 -9.48 0.18
CA VAL A 143 19.30 -9.43 1.22
C VAL A 143 18.98 -10.52 2.24
N ARG A 144 19.97 -11.38 2.48
CA ARG A 144 19.94 -12.51 3.43
C ARG A 144 20.67 -12.16 4.72
#